data_AF-A0A351AQM2-F1
#
_entry.id   AF-A0A351AQM2-F1
#
_cell.length_a   1.000
_cell.length_b   1.000
_cell.length_c   1.000
_cell.angle_alpha   90.00
_cell.angle_beta   90.00
_cell.angle_gamma   90.00
#
_symmetry.space_group_name_H-M   'P 1'
#
loop_
_entity.id
_entity.type
_entity.pdbx_description
1 polymer ?
#
loop_
_entity_poly.entity_id
_entity_poly.type
_entity_poly.pdbx_seq_one_letter_code
_entity_poly.pdbx_strand_id
1 'polypeptide(L)'
;NWKMPEFYEYIHSVDPACLIGNNHHIQPIEGEDFQMFERDLPGQNTAGYSEGQMVSDKLPLEMCQTMNHTWGYSVKDRDYKTSAQLIATLAKAVSLNSNLLLNIGPRADGRLPEAALALLKEIGQWMKVNCESIKGCGPGPVAEQEW
;
A
#
# COMPACT_ATOMS: atom_id res chain seq x y z
N ASN A 1 -0.80 -27.24 2.93
CA ASN A 1 -1.26 -26.71 4.24
C ASN A 1 -0.08 -25.98 4.86
N TRP A 2 -0.15 -24.65 4.93
CA TRP A 2 0.93 -23.79 5.43
C TRP A 2 0.94 -23.64 6.96
N LYS A 3 -0.02 -24.24 7.68
CA LYS A 3 -0.16 -24.10 9.14
C LYS A 3 -0.19 -22.64 9.59
N MET A 4 -0.95 -21.81 8.85
CA MET A 4 -1.03 -20.37 9.11
C MET A 4 -1.49 -20.06 10.53
N PRO A 5 -2.54 -20.71 11.10
CA PRO A 5 -2.96 -20.42 12.47
C PRO A 5 -1.84 -20.61 13.50
N GLU A 6 -1.13 -21.74 13.45
CA GLU A 6 -0.03 -22.02 14.39
C GLU A 6 1.16 -21.07 14.19
N PHE A 7 1.40 -20.65 12.95
CA PHE A 7 2.48 -19.71 12.63
C PHE A 7 2.16 -18.29 13.10
N TYR A 8 0.93 -17.83 12.91
CA TYR A 8 0.47 -16.51 13.38
C TYR A 8 0.46 -16.45 14.91
N GLU A 9 -0.06 -17.49 15.58
CA GLU A 9 0.00 -17.61 17.04
C GLU A 9 1.44 -17.58 17.56
N TYR A 10 2.37 -18.28 16.88
CA TYR A 10 3.78 -18.24 17.22
C TYR A 10 4.38 -16.83 17.06
N ILE A 11 4.11 -16.12 15.96
CA ILE A 11 4.57 -14.75 15.74
C ILE A 11 4.11 -13.86 16.90
N HIS A 12 2.82 -13.87 17.24
CA HIS A 12 2.28 -13.06 18.33
C HIS A 12 2.77 -13.51 19.71
N SER A 13 3.14 -14.78 19.90
CA SER A 13 3.77 -15.24 21.15
C SER A 13 5.17 -14.66 21.34
N VAL A 14 5.89 -14.38 20.24
CA VAL A 14 7.23 -13.77 20.25
C VAL A 14 7.13 -12.25 20.36
N ASP A 15 6.23 -11.64 19.59
CA ASP A 15 5.96 -10.20 19.60
C ASP A 15 4.45 -9.95 19.45
N PRO A 16 3.73 -9.72 20.57
CA PRO A 16 2.29 -9.48 20.55
C PRO A 16 1.85 -8.21 19.81
N ALA A 17 2.79 -7.29 19.50
CA ALA A 17 2.48 -6.05 18.78
C ALA A 17 2.75 -6.15 17.27
N CYS A 18 3.29 -7.27 16.79
CA CYS A 18 3.56 -7.48 15.37
C CYS A 18 2.25 -7.56 14.59
N LEU A 19 2.09 -6.70 13.56
CA LEU A 19 0.95 -6.74 12.66
C LEU A 19 1.21 -7.71 11.50
N ILE A 20 0.26 -8.61 11.25
CA ILE A 20 0.29 -9.61 10.19
C ILE A 20 -0.71 -9.21 9.10
N GLY A 21 -0.25 -9.08 7.86
CA GLY A 21 -1.10 -8.77 6.70
C GLY A 21 -1.37 -10.00 5.85
N ASN A 22 -2.56 -10.05 5.22
CA ASN A 22 -2.90 -11.14 4.30
C ASN A 22 -2.20 -10.95 2.93
N ASN A 23 -1.35 -11.89 2.51
CA ASN A 23 -0.71 -11.85 1.18
C ASN A 23 -0.80 -13.19 0.44
N HIS A 24 -1.95 -13.85 0.57
CA HIS A 24 -2.24 -15.15 -0.05
C HIS A 24 -3.39 -15.09 -1.06
N HIS A 25 -3.83 -13.88 -1.45
CA HIS A 25 -4.89 -13.63 -2.43
C HIS A 25 -6.25 -14.31 -2.13
N ILE A 26 -6.54 -14.57 -0.86
CA ILE A 26 -7.87 -15.00 -0.40
C ILE A 26 -8.34 -14.03 0.69
N GLN A 27 -9.61 -14.13 1.09
CA GLN A 27 -10.15 -13.33 2.19
C GLN A 27 -9.28 -13.46 3.45
N PRO A 28 -9.06 -12.37 4.22
CA PRO A 28 -8.35 -12.45 5.48
C PRO A 28 -8.90 -13.55 6.39
N ILE A 29 -7.99 -14.24 7.06
CA ILE A 29 -8.28 -15.32 8.00
C ILE A 29 -7.97 -14.88 9.43
N GLU A 30 -8.42 -15.67 10.40
CA GLU A 30 -8.14 -15.40 11.81
C GLU A 30 -6.63 -15.36 12.10
N GLY A 31 -6.19 -14.36 12.87
CA GLY A 31 -4.79 -14.09 13.17
C GLY A 31 -4.14 -13.03 12.27
N GLU A 32 -4.84 -12.52 11.25
CA GLU A 32 -4.37 -11.40 10.42
C GLU A 32 -4.94 -10.06 10.92
N ASP A 33 -4.06 -9.07 11.01
CA ASP A 33 -4.30 -7.79 11.67
C ASP A 33 -4.67 -6.66 10.70
N PHE A 34 -4.38 -6.80 9.41
CA PHE A 34 -4.76 -5.85 8.37
C PHE A 34 -4.96 -6.52 7.01
N GLN A 35 -5.80 -5.91 6.16
CA GLN A 35 -6.03 -6.40 4.81
C GLN A 35 -5.17 -5.66 3.78
N MET A 36 -4.50 -6.41 2.91
CA MET A 36 -3.63 -5.88 1.86
C MET A 36 -4.31 -5.88 0.48
N PHE A 37 -4.00 -4.86 -0.32
CA PHE A 37 -4.41 -4.75 -1.72
C PHE A 37 -3.18 -4.51 -2.62
N GLU A 38 -2.95 -5.39 -3.58
CA GLU A 38 -1.78 -5.30 -4.46
C GLU A 38 -2.07 -4.47 -5.72
N ARG A 39 -1.32 -3.36 -5.88
CA ARG A 39 -1.38 -2.44 -7.03
C ARG A 39 -2.75 -1.82 -7.29
N ASP A 40 -3.66 -1.91 -6.34
CA ASP A 40 -5.02 -1.44 -6.47
C ASP A 40 -5.56 -0.83 -5.17
N LEU A 41 -6.53 0.06 -5.30
CA LEU A 41 -7.21 0.63 -4.15
C LEU A 41 -8.18 -0.41 -3.55
N PRO A 42 -8.50 -0.32 -2.24
CA PRO A 42 -9.46 -1.23 -1.63
C PRO A 42 -10.78 -1.30 -2.41
N GLY A 43 -11.24 -2.52 -2.68
CA GLY A 43 -12.49 -2.78 -3.39
C GLY A 43 -12.40 -2.62 -4.91
N GLN A 44 -11.25 -2.19 -5.42
CA GLN A 44 -10.91 -2.22 -6.84
C GLN A 44 -10.15 -3.53 -7.12
N ASN A 45 -10.44 -4.16 -8.27
CA ASN A 45 -9.77 -5.38 -8.74
C ASN A 45 -9.31 -5.26 -10.20
N THR A 46 -8.88 -4.06 -10.58
CA THR A 46 -8.23 -3.75 -11.85
C THR A 46 -6.90 -4.48 -12.03
N ALA A 47 -6.19 -4.80 -10.93
CA ALA A 47 -4.93 -5.56 -10.97
C ALA A 47 -5.11 -7.09 -10.98
N GLY A 48 -6.31 -7.59 -10.61
CA GLY A 48 -6.65 -9.02 -10.61
C GLY A 48 -6.23 -9.81 -9.37
N TYR A 49 -5.58 -9.16 -8.38
CA TYR A 49 -5.07 -9.83 -7.17
C TYR A 49 -6.09 -9.94 -6.03
N SER A 50 -7.23 -9.27 -6.15
CA SER A 50 -8.27 -9.15 -5.12
C SER A 50 -9.56 -9.88 -5.53
N GLU A 51 -9.48 -10.79 -6.51
CA GLU A 51 -10.66 -11.51 -7.02
C GLU A 51 -11.33 -12.33 -5.91
N GLY A 52 -12.64 -12.14 -5.74
CA GLY A 52 -13.43 -12.82 -4.71
C GLY A 52 -13.21 -12.31 -3.27
N GLN A 53 -12.34 -11.31 -3.07
CA GLN A 53 -12.13 -10.70 -1.76
C GLN A 53 -13.08 -9.52 -1.55
N MET A 54 -13.67 -9.47 -0.35
CA MET A 54 -14.43 -8.31 0.12
C MET A 54 -13.51 -7.41 0.93
N VAL A 55 -13.72 -6.10 0.82
CA VAL A 55 -13.06 -5.12 1.70
C VAL A 55 -13.57 -5.35 3.13
N SER A 56 -12.65 -5.58 4.05
CA SER A 56 -12.95 -5.76 5.47
C SER A 56 -13.51 -4.48 6.07
N ASP A 57 -14.59 -4.63 6.84
CA ASP A 57 -15.18 -3.56 7.65
C ASP A 57 -14.56 -3.48 9.07
N LYS A 58 -13.72 -4.46 9.42
CA LYS A 58 -13.14 -4.62 10.76
C LYS A 58 -11.64 -4.39 10.80
N LEU A 59 -10.94 -4.75 9.73
CA LEU A 59 -9.48 -4.67 9.69
C LEU A 59 -9.05 -3.34 9.07
N PRO A 60 -7.96 -2.72 9.58
CA PRO A 60 -7.23 -1.70 8.85
C PRO A 60 -6.85 -2.19 7.44
N LEU A 61 -6.72 -1.25 6.51
CA LEU A 61 -6.44 -1.53 5.11
C LEU A 61 -5.07 -0.96 4.72
N GLU A 62 -4.34 -1.66 3.86
CA GLU A 62 -3.13 -1.16 3.23
C GLU A 62 -3.13 -1.53 1.75
N MET A 63 -2.91 -0.55 0.87
CA MET A 63 -2.56 -0.85 -0.52
C MET A 63 -1.06 -0.70 -0.74
N CYS A 64 -0.48 -1.60 -1.52
CA CYS A 64 0.90 -1.47 -1.98
C CYS A 64 0.96 -1.06 -3.45
N GLN A 65 1.88 -0.18 -3.82
CA GLN A 65 2.00 0.36 -5.17
C GLN A 65 3.47 0.50 -5.60
N THR A 66 3.74 0.22 -6.87
CA THR A 66 5.06 0.42 -7.49
C THR A 66 5.17 1.85 -8.05
N MET A 67 6.37 2.44 -7.99
CA MET A 67 6.61 3.73 -8.66
C MET A 67 6.67 3.62 -10.19
N ASN A 68 7.10 2.47 -10.72
CA ASN A 68 7.10 2.11 -12.13
C ASN A 68 6.24 0.84 -12.34
N HIS A 69 6.59 -0.06 -13.26
CA HIS A 69 5.86 -1.31 -13.50
C HIS A 69 6.40 -2.51 -12.70
N THR A 70 7.47 -2.33 -11.93
CA THR A 70 8.23 -3.43 -11.33
C THR A 70 8.43 -3.25 -9.82
N TRP A 71 8.36 -4.37 -9.08
CA TRP A 71 8.67 -4.37 -7.64
C TRP A 71 10.18 -4.29 -7.40
N GLY A 72 10.95 -5.18 -8.04
CA GLY A 72 12.41 -5.16 -8.02
C GLY A 72 13.02 -4.16 -9.00
N TYR A 73 14.31 -3.84 -8.85
CA TYR A 73 14.98 -2.92 -9.76
C TYR A 73 15.06 -3.50 -11.18
N SER A 74 14.59 -2.72 -12.15
CA SER A 74 14.70 -3.02 -13.58
C SER A 74 15.50 -1.92 -14.28
N VAL A 75 16.55 -2.33 -15.01
CA VAL A 75 17.33 -1.43 -15.88
C VAL A 75 16.55 -0.98 -17.11
N LYS A 76 15.53 -1.75 -17.52
CA LYS A 76 14.72 -1.47 -18.71
C LYS A 76 13.50 -0.62 -18.40
N ASP A 77 12.95 -0.76 -17.19
CA ASP A 77 11.77 -0.02 -16.78
C ASP A 77 12.15 1.37 -16.28
N ARG A 78 11.90 2.36 -17.15
CA ARG A 78 12.11 3.78 -16.89
C ARG A 78 10.80 4.56 -16.85
N ASP A 79 9.67 3.87 -16.96
CA ASP A 79 8.36 4.50 -16.99
C ASP A 79 7.85 4.66 -15.56
N TYR A 80 8.31 5.73 -14.93
CA TYR A 80 7.92 6.10 -13.57
C TYR A 80 6.64 6.93 -13.62
N LYS A 81 5.72 6.64 -12.69
CA LYS A 81 4.60 7.50 -12.38
C LYS A 81 5.11 8.88 -11.94
N THR A 82 4.35 9.92 -12.25
CA THR A 82 4.66 11.28 -11.81
C THR A 82 4.37 11.44 -10.31
N SER A 83 4.99 12.43 -9.67
CA SER A 83 4.71 12.75 -8.26
C SER A 83 3.24 13.11 -8.04
N ALA A 84 2.62 13.82 -8.98
CA ALA A 84 1.18 14.12 -8.96
C ALA A 84 0.31 12.86 -8.93
N GLN A 85 0.61 11.86 -9.77
CA GLN A 85 -0.10 10.57 -9.74
C GLN A 85 0.08 9.85 -8.40
N LEU A 86 1.29 9.82 -7.86
CA LEU A 86 1.58 9.15 -6.58
C LEU A 86 0.91 9.86 -5.39
N ILE A 87 0.88 11.20 -5.38
CA ILE A 87 0.16 12.01 -4.38
C ILE A 87 -1.35 11.77 -4.49
N ALA A 88 -1.90 11.75 -5.70
CA ALA A 88 -3.31 11.44 -5.91
C ALA A 88 -3.66 10.04 -5.40
N THR A 89 -2.81 9.03 -5.66
CA THR A 89 -2.98 7.68 -5.11
C THR A 89 -2.94 7.68 -3.58
N LEU A 90 -2.03 8.43 -2.96
CA LEU A 90 -1.98 8.57 -1.49
C LEU A 90 -3.28 9.17 -0.94
N ALA A 91 -3.76 10.27 -1.52
CA ALA A 91 -5.00 10.91 -1.10
C ALA A 91 -6.21 9.98 -1.27
N LYS A 92 -6.27 9.22 -2.37
CA LYS A 92 -7.32 8.21 -2.62
C LYS A 92 -7.26 7.05 -1.63
N ALA A 93 -6.07 6.57 -1.26
CA ALA A 93 -5.92 5.54 -0.24
C ALA A 93 -6.49 6.03 1.10
N VAL A 94 -6.11 7.24 1.52
CA VAL A 94 -6.62 7.87 2.75
C VAL A 94 -8.14 8.03 2.71
N SER A 95 -8.71 8.49 1.58
CA SER A 95 -10.16 8.65 1.46
C SER A 95 -10.94 7.33 1.52
N LEU A 96 -10.26 6.20 1.31
CA LEU A 96 -10.80 4.85 1.44
C LEU A 96 -10.38 4.16 2.75
N ASN A 97 -9.92 4.94 3.74
CA ASN A 97 -9.46 4.44 5.04
C ASN A 97 -8.28 3.44 4.94
N SER A 98 -7.42 3.63 3.95
CA SER A 98 -6.30 2.73 3.65
C SER A 98 -4.96 3.45 3.70
N ASN A 99 -3.95 2.74 4.19
CA ASN A 99 -2.56 3.15 4.08
C ASN A 99 -2.05 2.95 2.64
N LEU A 100 -1.01 3.71 2.28
CA LEU A 100 -0.26 3.49 1.04
C LEU A 100 1.17 3.06 1.37
N LEU A 101 1.52 1.83 0.99
CA LEU A 101 2.88 1.33 0.96
C LEU A 101 3.49 1.54 -0.44
N LEU A 102 4.37 2.53 -0.57
CA LEU A 102 5.00 2.87 -1.85
C LEU A 102 6.36 2.18 -2.01
N ASN A 103 6.49 1.33 -3.03
CA ASN A 103 7.68 0.51 -3.27
C ASN A 103 8.79 1.22 -4.05
N ILE A 104 10.04 0.87 -3.70
CA ILE A 104 11.25 1.22 -4.45
C ILE A 104 12.15 -0.01 -4.52
N GLY A 105 12.47 -0.46 -5.73
CA GLY A 105 13.45 -1.52 -5.94
C GLY A 105 14.89 -0.97 -5.91
N PRO A 106 15.73 -1.32 -4.91
CA PRO A 106 17.12 -0.88 -4.87
C PRO A 106 17.93 -1.52 -6.00
N ARG A 107 18.95 -0.80 -6.47
CA ARG A 107 19.93 -1.30 -7.44
C ARG A 107 20.75 -2.43 -6.83
N ALA A 108 21.40 -3.23 -7.68
CA ALA A 108 22.29 -4.31 -7.25
C ALA A 108 23.47 -3.85 -6.39
N ASP A 109 23.85 -2.56 -6.47
CA ASP A 109 24.87 -1.94 -5.62
C ASP A 109 24.31 -1.37 -4.30
N GLY A 110 23.05 -1.67 -3.98
CA GLY A 110 22.35 -1.22 -2.78
C GLY A 110 21.82 0.22 -2.82
N ARG A 111 22.13 0.99 -3.87
CA ARG A 111 21.65 2.38 -3.98
C ARG A 111 20.21 2.44 -4.46
N LEU A 112 19.46 3.42 -3.99
CA LEU A 112 18.13 3.72 -4.53
C LEU A 112 18.24 4.37 -5.92
N PRO A 113 17.33 4.09 -6.86
CA PRO A 113 17.30 4.75 -8.16
C PRO A 113 17.10 6.28 -8.02
N GLU A 114 17.83 7.06 -8.82
CA GLU A 114 17.78 8.53 -8.77
C GLU A 114 16.38 9.09 -9.09
N ALA A 115 15.66 8.47 -10.03
CA ALA A 115 14.27 8.83 -10.36
C ALA A 115 13.32 8.64 -9.16
N ALA A 116 13.46 7.53 -8.42
CA ALA A 116 12.68 7.28 -7.21
C ALA A 116 12.97 8.32 -6.13
N LEU A 117 14.25 8.68 -5.93
CA LEU A 117 14.66 9.71 -4.98
C LEU A 117 14.10 11.10 -5.33
N ALA A 118 14.09 11.46 -6.62
CA ALA A 118 13.52 12.72 -7.09
C ALA A 118 12.01 12.78 -6.79
N LEU A 119 11.26 11.73 -7.11
CA LEU A 119 9.83 11.64 -6.83
C LEU A 119 9.52 11.70 -5.34
N LEU A 120 10.27 10.97 -4.50
CA LEU A 120 10.11 11.05 -3.04
C LEU A 120 10.38 12.45 -2.51
N LYS A 121 11.35 13.18 -3.08
CA LYS A 121 11.64 14.56 -2.68
C LYS A 121 10.48 15.49 -3.00
N GLU A 122 9.87 15.35 -4.18
CA GLU A 122 8.69 16.11 -4.58
C GLU A 122 7.48 15.79 -3.69
N ILE A 123 7.20 14.50 -3.46
CA ILE A 123 6.15 14.05 -2.53
C ILE A 123 6.40 14.62 -1.13
N GLY A 124 7.65 14.54 -0.65
CA GLY A 124 8.04 15.08 0.65
C GLY A 124 7.86 16.60 0.75
N GLN A 125 8.14 17.35 -0.32
CA GLN A 125 7.88 18.79 -0.37
C GLN A 125 6.39 19.11 -0.31
N TRP A 126 5.56 18.36 -1.05
CA TRP A 126 4.11 18.51 -0.98
C TRP A 126 3.55 18.17 0.40
N MET A 127 4.03 17.07 1.01
CA MET A 127 3.63 16.63 2.35
C MET A 127 4.01 17.64 3.44
N LYS A 128 5.09 18.42 3.28
CA LYS A 128 5.43 19.47 4.26
C LYS A 128 4.36 20.55 4.40
N VAL A 129 3.60 20.78 3.34
CA VAL A 129 2.54 21.81 3.30
C VAL A 129 1.17 21.20 3.55
N ASN A 130 0.92 19.98 3.05
CA ASN A 130 -0.42 19.40 3.00
C ASN A 130 -0.60 18.16 3.90
N CYS A 131 0.33 17.84 4.82
CA CYS A 131 0.24 16.61 5.60
C CYS A 131 -1.02 16.49 6.47
N GLU A 132 -1.64 17.60 6.84
CA GLU A 132 -2.86 17.63 7.66
C GLU A 132 -4.08 17.04 6.95
N SER A 133 -4.06 16.90 5.62
CA SER A 133 -5.11 16.20 4.87
C SER A 133 -4.85 14.69 4.70
N ILE A 134 -3.70 14.21 5.18
CA ILE A 134 -3.24 12.82 5.03
C ILE A 134 -3.11 12.14 6.39
N LYS A 135 -2.37 12.74 7.32
CA LYS A 135 -2.01 12.11 8.59
C LYS A 135 -3.17 12.18 9.57
N GLY A 136 -3.63 11.02 10.05
CA GLY A 136 -4.77 10.93 10.97
C GLY A 136 -6.11 11.23 10.29
N CYS A 137 -6.12 11.33 8.97
CA CYS A 137 -7.32 11.50 8.17
C CYS A 137 -7.87 10.14 7.71
N GLY A 138 -9.10 10.16 7.22
CA GLY A 138 -9.78 9.01 6.64
C GLY A 138 -10.90 9.48 5.71
N PRO A 139 -11.90 8.63 5.43
CA PRO A 139 -13.04 8.98 4.59
C PRO A 139 -13.77 10.22 5.10
N GLY A 140 -14.06 11.15 4.18
CA GLY A 140 -14.89 12.32 4.46
C GLY A 140 -16.39 11.99 4.38
N PRO A 141 -17.27 12.92 4.80
CA PRO A 141 -18.72 12.74 4.74
C PRO A 141 -19.30 12.92 3.31
N VAL A 142 -18.46 13.24 2.33
CA VAL A 142 -18.85 13.53 0.95
C VAL A 142 -18.36 12.40 0.05
N ALA A 143 -19.25 11.87 -0.79
CA ALA A 143 -18.90 10.87 -1.80
C ALA A 143 -17.95 11.45 -2.87
N GLU A 144 -17.23 10.59 -3.59
CA GLU A 144 -16.32 11.00 -4.68
C GLU A 144 -17.02 11.95 -5.66
N GLN A 145 -16.32 13.01 -6.07
CA GLN A 145 -16.79 14.03 -7.00
C GLN A 145 -15.85 14.10 -8.20
N GLU A 146 -16.28 14.78 -9.27
CA GLU A 146 -15.50 14.87 -10.53
C GLU A 146 -14.27 15.79 -10.47
N TRP A 147 -14.10 16.56 -9.39
CA TRP A 147 -13.05 17.58 -9.23
C TRP A 147 -11.79 17.05 -8.55
#